data_AF-A0A125DME1-F1
#
_entry.id   AF-A0A125DME1-F1
#
_cell.length_a   1.000
_cell.length_b   1.000
_cell.length_c   1.000
_cell.angle_alpha   90.00
_cell.angle_beta   90.00
_cell.angle_gamma   90.00
#
_symmetry.space_group_name_H-M   'P 1'
#
loop_
_entity.id
_entity.type
_entity.pdbx_description
1 polymer ?
#
loop_
_entity_poly.entity_id
_entity_poly.type
_entity_poly.pdbx_seq_one_letter_code
_entity_poly.pdbx_strand_id
1 'polypeptide(L)'
;MTGVLMNKRHHIEDCYIERDGKAGQATLRDEEGTEVFRVPSEWTDDQIARALDLANRFYDAGIQEGKRRKESEIRAALGIAA
;
A
#
# COMPACT_ATOMS: atom_id res chain seq x y z
N MET A 1 13.25 -4.64 1.48
CA MET A 1 11.93 -4.13 1.90
C MET A 1 11.45 -4.97 3.07
N THR A 2 11.55 -4.45 4.28
CA THR A 2 10.90 -5.06 5.45
C THR A 2 9.47 -4.55 5.50
N GLY A 3 8.51 -5.44 5.19
CA GLY A 3 7.07 -5.31 5.49
C GLY A 3 6.34 -4.11 4.90
N VAL A 4 5.67 -4.29 3.75
CA VAL A 4 4.60 -3.38 3.34
C VAL A 4 3.35 -3.75 4.11
N LEU A 5 3.00 -2.96 5.13
CA LEU A 5 1.75 -3.07 5.88
C LEU A 5 0.67 -2.15 5.29
N MET A 6 0.56 -2.06 3.95
CA MET A 6 -0.55 -1.32 3.34
C MET A 6 -1.84 -2.12 3.48
N ASN A 7 -2.57 -1.85 4.57
CA ASN A 7 -3.93 -2.32 4.81
C ASN A 7 -4.99 -1.38 4.20
N LYS A 8 -4.60 -0.17 3.79
CA LYS A 8 -5.42 0.87 3.17
C LYS A 8 -4.64 1.60 2.07
N ARG A 9 -5.38 2.28 1.21
CA ARG A 9 -4.83 3.26 0.26
C ARG A 9 -4.32 4.47 1.02
N HIS A 10 -3.18 5.03 0.61
CA HIS A 10 -2.64 6.26 1.20
C HIS A 10 -2.38 7.29 0.10
N HIS A 11 -2.75 8.54 0.33
CA HIS A 11 -2.43 9.64 -0.57
C HIS A 11 -1.08 10.25 -0.17
N ILE A 12 -0.23 10.55 -1.15
CA ILE A 12 1.12 11.08 -0.86
C ILE A 12 1.06 12.43 -0.13
N GLU A 13 0.02 13.22 -0.35
CA GLU A 13 -0.23 14.52 0.29
C GLU A 13 -0.48 14.39 1.80
N ASP A 14 -1.01 13.24 2.23
CA ASP A 14 -1.29 12.90 3.64
C ASP A 14 -0.13 12.10 4.26
N CYS A 15 0.99 11.98 3.55
CA CYS A 15 2.17 11.26 4.00
C CYS A 15 3.36 12.19 4.12
N TYR A 16 4.33 11.79 4.94
CA TYR A 16 5.63 12.46 5.01
C TYR A 16 6.78 11.45 5.07
N ILE A 17 7.93 11.89 4.60
CA ILE A 17 9.14 11.06 4.53
C ILE A 17 10.03 11.43 5.72
N GLU A 18 10.18 10.48 6.64
CA GLU A 18 11.13 10.58 7.74
C GLU A 18 12.47 9.99 7.31
N ARG A 19 13.53 10.81 7.31
CA ARG A 19 14.89 10.37 6.98
C ARG A 19 15.73 10.29 8.25
N ASP A 20 16.02 9.08 8.71
CA ASP A 20 16.97 8.86 9.78
C ASP A 20 18.38 8.68 9.18
N GLY A 21 19.14 9.79 9.19
CA GLY A 21 20.50 9.85 8.66
C GLY A 21 21.50 8.94 9.40
N LYS A 22 21.17 8.40 10.58
CA LYS A 22 22.03 7.44 11.31
C LYS A 22 21.70 6.00 10.95
N ALA A 23 20.45 5.71 10.59
CA ALA A 23 19.99 4.37 10.26
C ALA A 23 20.19 3.99 8.78
N GLY A 24 20.50 4.97 7.90
CA GLY A 24 20.63 4.72 6.46
C GLY A 24 19.30 4.34 5.79
N GLN A 25 18.18 4.81 6.35
CA GLN A 25 16.84 4.47 5.92
C GLN A 25 15.96 5.72 5.78
N ALA A 26 15.02 5.66 4.83
CA ALA A 26 13.91 6.58 4.71
C ALA A 26 12.60 5.82 4.93
N THR A 27 11.75 6.37 5.80
CA THR A 27 10.48 5.77 6.18
C THR A 27 9.36 6.66 5.69
N LEU A 28 8.43 6.11 4.90
CA LEU A 28 7.20 6.80 4.57
C LEU A 28 6.20 6.57 5.70
N ARG A 29 5.68 7.65 6.28
CA ARG A 29 4.66 7.62 7.33
C ARG A 29 3.39 8.31 6.86
N ASP A 30 2.25 7.84 7.36
CA ASP A 30 0.96 8.52 7.17
C ASP A 30 0.77 9.69 8.15
N GLU A 31 -0.35 10.40 8.03
CA GLU A 31 -0.72 11.54 8.88
C GLU A 31 -0.78 11.20 10.39
N GLU A 32 -1.01 9.93 10.73
CA GLU A 32 -1.04 9.42 12.11
C GLU A 32 0.37 9.03 12.61
N GLY A 33 1.38 9.11 11.75
CA GLY A 33 2.76 8.68 12.02
C GLY A 33 2.99 7.18 11.88
N THR A 34 2.01 6.43 11.37
CA THR A 34 2.11 4.99 11.13
C THR A 34 3.07 4.73 9.97
N GLU A 35 3.96 3.74 10.13
CA GLU A 35 4.86 3.33 9.06
C GLU A 35 4.07 2.66 7.92
N VAL A 36 4.11 3.27 6.73
CA VAL A 36 3.52 2.71 5.50
C VAL A 36 4.48 1.70 4.88
N PHE A 37 5.73 2.13 4.67
CA PHE A 37 6.85 1.27 4.29
C PHE A 37 8.19 1.96 4.56
N ARG A 38 9.26 1.17 4.52
CA ARG A 38 10.64 1.64 4.68
C ARG A 38 11.55 1.24 3.52
N VAL A 39 12.38 2.18 3.09
CA VAL A 39 13.35 2.02 1.99
C VAL A 39 14.75 2.50 2.40
N PRO A 40 15.80 2.15 1.64
CA PRO A 40 17.12 2.73 1.83
C PRO A 40 17.13 4.27 1.68
N SER A 41 18.00 4.95 2.43
CA SER A 41 18.03 6.42 2.47
C SER A 41 18.40 7.10 1.15
N GLU A 42 19.04 6.39 0.22
CA GLU A 42 19.42 6.92 -1.09
C GLU A 42 18.24 7.14 -2.04
N TRP A 43 17.07 6.59 -1.71
CA TRP A 43 15.86 6.84 -2.50
C TRP A 43 15.45 8.30 -2.37
N THR A 44 15.20 8.93 -3.51
CA THR A 44 14.63 10.27 -3.60
C THR A 44 13.16 10.28 -3.20
N ASP A 45 12.65 11.46 -2.82
CA ASP A 45 11.24 11.63 -2.47
C ASP A 45 10.32 11.22 -3.64
N ASP A 46 10.71 11.53 -4.88
CA ASP A 46 10.00 11.10 -6.10
C ASP A 46 9.95 9.58 -6.26
N GLN A 47 11.04 8.88 -5.97
CA GLN A 47 11.06 7.40 -6.03
C GLN A 47 10.16 6.80 -4.95
N ILE A 48 10.14 7.39 -3.76
CA ILE A 48 9.27 6.97 -2.66
C ILE A 48 7.80 7.22 -3.03
N ALA A 49 7.46 8.38 -3.59
CA ALA A 49 6.11 8.69 -4.07
C ALA A 49 5.65 7.71 -5.16
N ARG A 50 6.51 7.41 -6.15
CA ARG A 50 6.20 6.41 -7.19
C ARG A 50 6.02 5.01 -6.63
N ALA A 51 6.77 4.63 -5.60
CA ALA A 51 6.60 3.35 -4.94
C ALA A 51 5.26 3.28 -4.20
N LEU A 52 4.84 4.38 -3.56
CA LEU A 52 3.52 4.48 -2.94
C LEU A 52 2.40 4.33 -3.98
N ASP A 53 2.51 5.03 -5.12
CA ASP A 53 1.54 4.91 -6.22
C ASP A 53 1.43 3.48 -6.72
N LEU A 54 2.56 2.80 -6.90
CA LEU A 54 2.58 1.42 -7.35
C LEU A 54 1.92 0.49 -6.32
N ALA A 55 2.22 0.68 -5.04
CA ALA A 55 1.63 -0.10 -3.97
C ALA A 55 0.12 0.12 -3.86
N ASN A 56 -0.35 1.36 -4.00
CA ASN A 56 -1.78 1.69 -4.09
C ASN A 56 -2.47 0.98 -5.25
N ARG A 57 -1.85 0.94 -6.45
CA ARG A 57 -2.43 0.23 -7.61
C ARG A 57 -2.60 -1.27 -7.35
N PHE A 58 -1.61 -1.91 -6.73
CA PHE A 58 -1.71 -3.33 -6.39
C PHE A 58 -2.74 -3.60 -5.28
N TYR A 59 -2.83 -2.71 -4.30
CA TYR A 59 -3.88 -2.76 -3.29
C TYR A 59 -5.28 -2.70 -3.93
N ASP A 60 -5.51 -1.69 -4.79
CA ASP A 60 -6.79 -1.54 -5.50
C ASP A 60 -7.13 -2.78 -6.33
N ALA A 61 -6.16 -3.30 -7.09
CA ALA A 61 -6.33 -4.51 -7.89
C ALA A 61 -6.70 -5.73 -7.03
N GLY A 62 -6.04 -5.90 -5.89
CA GLY A 62 -6.35 -6.96 -4.92
C GLY A 62 -7.76 -6.84 -4.35
N ILE A 63 -8.20 -5.62 -4.02
CA ILE A 63 -9.57 -5.38 -3.54
C ILE A 63 -10.61 -5.71 -4.62
N GLN A 64 -10.38 -5.31 -5.88
CA GLN A 64 -11.32 -5.61 -6.96
C GLN A 64 -11.41 -7.11 -7.25
N GLU A 65 -10.27 -7.81 -7.30
CA GLU A 65 -10.25 -9.26 -7.46
C GLU A 65 -10.92 -9.98 -6.28
N GLY A 66 -10.65 -9.53 -5.05
CA GLY A 66 -11.30 -10.06 -3.85
C GLY A 66 -12.82 -9.88 -3.87
N LYS A 67 -13.32 -8.71 -4.32
CA LYS A 67 -14.75 -8.46 -4.50
C LYS A 67 -15.37 -9.40 -5.54
N ARG A 68 -14.71 -9.55 -6.70
CA ARG A 68 -15.15 -10.45 -7.78
C ARG A 68 -15.25 -11.90 -7.29
N ARG A 69 -14.23 -12.39 -6.57
CA ARG A 69 -14.23 -13.75 -6.00
C ARG A 69 -15.34 -13.93 -4.98
N LYS A 70 -15.48 -12.98 -4.04
CA LYS A 70 -16.53 -12.99 -3.03
C LYS A 70 -17.92 -13.05 -3.67
N GLU A 71 -18.16 -12.26 -4.71
CA GLU A 71 -19.43 -12.30 -5.46
C GLU A 71 -19.66 -13.67 -6.09
N SER A 72 -18.66 -14.22 -6.77
CA SER A 72 -18.74 -15.55 -7.40
C SER A 72 -19.03 -16.65 -6.38
N GLU A 73 -18.36 -16.62 -5.22
CA GLU A 73 -18.56 -17.59 -4.14
C GLU A 73 -19.95 -17.47 -3.51
N ILE A 74 -20.45 -16.25 -3.29
CA ILE A 74 -21.82 -16.02 -2.79
C ILE A 74 -22.84 -16.56 -3.78
N ARG A 75 -22.70 -16.25 -5.09
CA ARG A 75 -23.62 -16.76 -6.11
C ARG A 75 -23.64 -18.29 -6.14
N ALA A 76 -22.46 -18.92 -6.10
CA ALA A 76 -22.33 -20.38 -6.05
C ALA A 76 -23.00 -20.98 -4.79
N ALA A 77 -22.77 -20.38 -3.62
CA ALA A 77 -23.37 -20.83 -2.36
C ALA A 77 -24.90 -20.71 -2.34
N LEU A 78 -25.45 -19.75 -3.09
CA LEU A 78 -26.89 -19.54 -3.25
C LEU A 78 -27.50 -20.34 -4.42
N GLY A 79 -26.69 -21.10 -5.17
CA GLY A 79 -27.16 -21.84 -6.36
C GLY A 79 -27.55 -20.94 -7.54
N ILE A 80 -27.07 -19.70 -7.57
CA ILE A 80 -27.31 -18.74 -8.65
C ILE A 80 -26.25 -19.01 -9.74
N ALA A 81 -26.70 -19.43 -10.93
CA ALA A 81 -25.81 -19.65 -12.06
C ALA A 81 -25.08 -18.35 -12.47
N ALA A 82 -23.85 -18.50 -12.97
CA ALA A 82 -22.94 -17.40 -13.31
C ALA A 82 -23.48 -16.47 -14.40
#